data_AF-A0A3F3RTR4-F1
#
_entry.id   AF-A0A3F3RTR4-F1
#
_cell.length_a   1.000
_cell.length_b   1.000
_cell.length_c   1.000
_cell.angle_alpha   90.00
_cell.angle_beta   90.00
_cell.angle_gamma   90.00
#
_symmetry.space_group_name_H-M   'P 1'
#
loop_
_entity.id
_entity.type
_entity.pdbx_description
1 polymer ?
#
loop_
_entity_poly.entity_id
_entity_poly.type
_entity_poly.pdbx_seq_one_letter_code
_entity_poly.pdbx_strand_id
1 'polypeptide(L)'
;MAKIVDYIVYMTYDLHGQWDAHNSNSQEGCATGNCLRSHVNLTETKQSLAMITKSGVPGAKVIVGVTSYGRSFKMVDPDCSGPDCLYTGDRLHSDAKKGECTNTAEYLAGAEIDEIMEDSSRVVKSYVDTTSNSDILIYDKDDVWGLGGTSDWASDLQTYHDVPKPATSWANFIQLAKAGEEPKTDQTRNGNWTSYNCADDNVAHLFDFTPSQRWKNMDTDTAWDDIVRIWNETDRGRNLTFMQSVGSTTHFKSQACG
;
A
#
# COMPACT_ATOMS: atom_id res chain seq x y z
N MET A 1 -6.41 18.55 -27.99
CA MET A 1 -5.77 17.59 -27.08
C MET A 1 -5.26 16.35 -27.82
N ALA A 2 -6.11 15.43 -28.31
CA ALA A 2 -5.69 14.13 -28.91
C ALA A 2 -4.63 14.16 -30.05
N LYS A 3 -4.42 15.30 -30.72
CA LYS A 3 -3.36 15.50 -31.72
C LYS A 3 -1.94 15.68 -31.13
N ILE A 4 -1.81 16.02 -29.85
CA ILE A 4 -0.53 16.37 -29.19
C ILE A 4 -0.16 15.47 -28.01
N VAL A 5 -1.09 14.65 -27.51
CA VAL A 5 -0.82 13.63 -26.48
C VAL A 5 -0.76 12.25 -27.13
N ASP A 6 0.10 11.37 -26.63
CA ASP A 6 0.22 10.00 -27.14
C ASP A 6 -1.06 9.20 -26.85
N TYR A 7 -1.55 9.29 -25.61
CA TYR A 7 -2.79 8.67 -25.14
C TYR A 7 -3.49 9.57 -24.10
N ILE A 8 -4.72 9.20 -23.73
CA ILE A 8 -5.54 9.83 -22.70
C ILE A 8 -6.01 8.70 -21.77
N VAL A 9 -5.63 8.79 -20.49
CA VAL A 9 -6.26 7.98 -19.44
C VAL A 9 -7.63 8.59 -19.17
N TYR A 10 -8.68 7.81 -19.41
CA TYR A 10 -10.05 8.24 -19.17
C TYR A 10 -10.58 7.54 -17.93
N MET A 11 -10.75 8.30 -16.85
CA MET A 11 -11.11 7.80 -15.52
C MET A 11 -12.57 7.34 -15.52
N THR A 12 -12.80 6.06 -15.86
CA THR A 12 -14.12 5.40 -15.90
C THR A 12 -14.51 4.82 -14.53
N TYR A 13 -14.24 5.59 -13.48
CA TYR A 13 -14.51 5.32 -12.08
C TYR A 13 -14.88 6.65 -11.41
N ASP A 14 -15.36 6.61 -10.16
CA ASP A 14 -15.92 7.77 -9.46
C ASP A 14 -17.14 8.39 -10.16
N LEU A 15 -17.96 7.52 -10.77
CA LEU A 15 -19.26 7.90 -11.32
C LEU A 15 -20.25 8.30 -10.21
N HIS A 16 -20.18 7.60 -9.07
CA HIS A 16 -21.04 7.79 -7.91
C HIS A 16 -20.23 7.76 -6.62
N GLY A 17 -20.69 8.52 -5.62
CA GLY A 17 -20.02 8.69 -4.33
C GLY A 17 -20.89 9.45 -3.33
N GLN A 18 -20.38 9.70 -2.13
CA GLN A 18 -21.08 10.42 -1.05
C GLN A 18 -21.52 11.82 -1.50
N TRP A 19 -20.78 12.44 -2.41
CA TRP A 19 -21.09 13.75 -3.00
C TRP A 19 -22.40 13.78 -3.80
N ASP A 20 -23.02 12.64 -4.09
CA ASP A 20 -24.33 12.56 -4.72
C ASP A 20 -25.47 12.88 -3.74
N ALA A 21 -25.22 12.76 -2.43
CA ALA A 21 -26.23 12.93 -1.40
C ALA A 21 -26.91 14.31 -1.45
N HIS A 22 -28.25 14.29 -1.40
CA HIS A 22 -29.13 15.45 -1.51
C HIS A 22 -29.10 16.18 -2.88
N ASN A 23 -28.62 15.53 -3.94
CA ASN A 23 -28.70 16.03 -5.30
C ASN A 23 -29.67 15.18 -6.15
N SER A 24 -30.84 15.72 -6.51
CA SER A 24 -31.80 15.01 -7.37
C SER A 24 -31.34 14.82 -8.83
N ASN A 25 -30.17 15.34 -9.19
CA ASN A 25 -29.61 15.31 -10.54
C ASN A 25 -28.29 14.51 -10.64
N SER A 26 -27.82 13.89 -9.55
CA SER A 26 -26.60 13.05 -9.58
C SER A 26 -26.88 11.65 -10.13
N GLN A 27 -28.07 11.12 -9.88
CA GLN A 27 -28.41 9.72 -10.12
C GLN A 27 -29.79 9.61 -10.78
N GLU A 28 -29.87 8.96 -11.94
CA GLU A 28 -31.14 8.71 -12.61
C GLU A 28 -32.06 7.86 -11.73
N GLY A 29 -33.33 8.25 -11.61
CA GLY A 29 -34.32 7.57 -10.75
C GLY A 29 -34.19 7.84 -9.24
N CYS A 30 -33.10 8.45 -8.76
CA CYS A 30 -32.90 8.69 -7.32
C CYS A 30 -33.26 10.13 -6.90
N ALA A 31 -34.48 10.33 -6.41
CA ALA A 31 -34.99 11.67 -6.06
C ALA A 31 -34.13 12.44 -5.04
N THR A 32 -33.40 11.74 -4.17
CA THR A 32 -32.57 12.29 -3.10
C THR A 32 -31.06 12.15 -3.34
N GLY A 33 -30.65 11.53 -4.45
CA GLY A 33 -29.24 11.33 -4.82
C GLY A 33 -28.43 10.39 -3.91
N ASN A 34 -29.03 9.80 -2.89
CA ASN A 34 -28.35 8.92 -1.93
C ASN A 34 -28.70 7.44 -2.11
N CYS A 35 -28.90 6.99 -3.36
CA CYS A 35 -29.14 5.58 -3.65
C CYS A 35 -27.81 4.82 -3.80
N LEU A 36 -27.81 3.51 -3.53
CA LEU A 36 -26.65 2.63 -3.61
C LEU A 36 -26.25 2.35 -5.07
N ARG A 37 -25.64 3.34 -5.72
CA ARG A 37 -25.04 3.19 -7.05
C ARG A 37 -23.55 2.88 -6.93
N SER A 38 -23.05 1.98 -7.77
CA SER A 38 -21.62 1.65 -7.83
C SER A 38 -20.84 2.80 -8.47
N HIS A 39 -19.64 3.08 -7.96
CA HIS A 39 -18.75 4.09 -8.54
C HIS A 39 -18.16 3.67 -9.91
N VAL A 40 -18.38 2.41 -10.32
CA VAL A 40 -18.12 1.88 -11.65
C VAL A 40 -19.40 1.26 -12.20
N ASN A 41 -19.80 1.62 -13.42
CA ASN A 41 -21.00 1.08 -14.08
C ASN A 41 -20.73 0.94 -15.57
N LEU A 42 -20.78 -0.28 -16.09
CA LEU A 42 -20.46 -0.60 -17.49
C LEU A 42 -21.33 0.17 -18.49
N THR A 43 -22.58 0.48 -18.16
CA THR A 43 -23.47 1.25 -19.04
C THR A 43 -22.99 2.70 -19.16
N GLU A 44 -22.70 3.35 -18.04
CA GLU A 44 -22.19 4.72 -17.99
C GLU A 44 -20.76 4.82 -18.52
N THR A 45 -19.91 3.84 -18.24
CA THR A 45 -18.58 3.67 -18.83
C THR A 45 -18.66 3.56 -20.35
N LYS A 46 -19.55 2.72 -20.90
CA LYS A 46 -19.78 2.63 -22.35
C LYS A 46 -20.28 3.95 -22.95
N GLN A 47 -21.20 4.64 -22.28
CA GLN A 47 -21.68 5.95 -22.72
C GLN A 47 -20.54 6.99 -22.71
N SER A 48 -19.72 7.01 -21.67
CA SER A 48 -18.59 7.95 -21.53
C SER A 48 -17.49 7.72 -22.56
N LEU A 49 -17.15 6.44 -22.83
CA LEU A 49 -16.22 6.04 -23.88
C LEU A 49 -16.78 6.36 -25.28
N ALA A 50 -18.09 6.23 -25.49
CA ALA A 50 -18.76 6.67 -26.71
C ALA A 50 -18.74 8.21 -26.86
N MET A 51 -18.86 8.98 -25.77
CA MET A 51 -18.77 10.45 -25.81
C MET A 51 -17.37 10.91 -26.26
N ILE A 52 -16.29 10.45 -25.62
CA ILE A 52 -14.93 10.89 -25.98
C ILE A 52 -14.54 10.48 -27.41
N THR A 53 -14.92 9.27 -27.86
CA THR A 53 -14.64 8.83 -29.23
C THR A 53 -15.47 9.60 -30.26
N LYS A 54 -16.75 9.88 -30.00
CA LYS A 54 -17.61 10.73 -30.84
C LYS A 54 -17.14 12.19 -30.89
N SER A 55 -16.44 12.68 -29.86
CA SER A 55 -15.73 13.97 -29.87
C SER A 55 -14.46 13.99 -30.75
N GLY A 56 -14.15 12.91 -31.47
CA GLY A 56 -13.05 12.84 -32.44
C GLY A 56 -11.72 12.38 -31.85
N VAL A 57 -11.71 11.79 -30.65
CA VAL A 57 -10.54 11.10 -30.10
C VAL A 57 -10.47 9.68 -30.70
N PRO A 58 -9.35 9.28 -31.34
CA PRO A 58 -9.20 7.91 -31.81
C PRO A 58 -9.23 6.92 -30.64
N GLY A 59 -10.03 5.85 -30.73
CA GLY A 59 -10.17 4.85 -29.65
C GLY A 59 -8.84 4.20 -29.23
N ALA A 60 -7.89 4.04 -30.15
CA ALA A 60 -6.54 3.56 -29.86
C ALA A 60 -5.69 4.50 -28.98
N LYS A 61 -6.14 5.75 -28.77
CA LYS A 61 -5.56 6.71 -27.81
C LYS A 61 -6.33 6.82 -26.49
N VAL A 62 -7.41 6.06 -26.32
CA VAL A 62 -8.20 6.05 -25.08
C VAL A 62 -7.78 4.83 -24.25
N ILE A 63 -7.25 5.10 -23.06
CA ILE A 63 -6.89 4.10 -22.06
C ILE A 63 -7.98 4.13 -20.99
N VAL A 64 -8.60 2.98 -20.72
CA VAL A 64 -9.74 2.86 -19.79
C VAL A 64 -9.21 2.83 -18.35
N GLY A 65 -9.73 3.72 -17.50
CA GLY A 65 -9.41 3.73 -16.08
C GLY A 65 -10.07 2.55 -15.36
N VAL A 66 -9.27 1.69 -14.75
CA VAL A 66 -9.72 0.70 -13.77
C VAL A 66 -9.26 1.13 -12.37
N THR A 67 -9.90 0.59 -11.34
CA THR A 67 -9.75 1.03 -9.95
C THR A 67 -9.36 -0.13 -9.05
N SER A 68 -8.34 0.09 -8.22
CA SER A 68 -7.92 -0.79 -7.13
C SER A 68 -8.42 -0.28 -5.77
N TYR A 69 -9.55 0.45 -5.77
CA TYR A 69 -10.33 0.82 -4.60
C TYR A 69 -11.82 0.69 -4.90
N GLY A 70 -12.63 0.56 -3.85
CA GLY A 70 -14.08 0.66 -3.90
C GLY A 70 -14.59 1.87 -3.13
N ARG A 71 -15.80 2.33 -3.48
CA ARG A 71 -16.54 3.30 -2.65
C ARG A 71 -17.50 2.60 -1.71
N SER A 72 -17.49 3.02 -0.45
CA SER A 72 -18.27 2.43 0.64
C SER A 72 -19.38 3.35 1.12
N PHE A 73 -20.50 2.77 1.54
CA PHE A 73 -21.66 3.52 2.01
C PHE A 73 -22.20 2.89 3.29
N LYS A 74 -22.74 3.71 4.20
CA LYS A 74 -23.53 3.19 5.31
C LYS A 74 -24.99 3.10 4.89
N MET A 75 -25.49 1.88 4.71
CA MET A 75 -26.89 1.64 4.34
C MET A 75 -27.85 2.16 5.42
N VAL A 76 -28.99 2.72 4.99
CA VAL A 76 -30.11 3.10 5.88
C VAL A 76 -30.75 1.84 6.47
N ASP A 77 -30.91 0.81 5.63
CA ASP A 77 -31.46 -0.50 5.97
C ASP A 77 -30.44 -1.57 5.55
N PRO A 78 -29.86 -2.35 6.49
CA PRO A 78 -28.85 -3.36 6.16
C PRO A 78 -29.40 -4.54 5.34
N ASP A 79 -30.71 -4.77 5.33
CA ASP A 79 -31.35 -5.81 4.52
C ASP A 79 -31.61 -5.35 3.07
N CYS A 80 -31.50 -4.04 2.80
CA CYS A 80 -31.73 -3.42 1.50
C CYS A 80 -30.40 -3.21 0.74
N SER A 81 -30.07 -4.16 -0.14
CA SER A 81 -28.81 -4.16 -0.94
C SER A 81 -28.99 -3.80 -2.43
N GLY A 82 -30.19 -3.47 -2.89
CA GLY A 82 -30.47 -3.11 -4.29
C GLY A 82 -30.08 -1.67 -4.65
N PRO A 83 -30.03 -1.31 -5.95
CA PRO A 83 -29.51 -0.03 -6.41
C PRO A 83 -30.41 1.19 -6.11
N ASP A 84 -31.65 0.95 -5.69
CA ASP A 84 -32.60 1.98 -5.23
C ASP A 84 -32.69 2.06 -3.68
N CYS A 85 -31.94 1.21 -2.96
CA CYS A 85 -31.78 1.30 -1.51
C CYS A 85 -30.92 2.53 -1.16
N LEU A 86 -31.08 3.07 0.05
CA LEU A 86 -30.50 4.36 0.44
C LEU A 86 -29.32 4.23 1.41
N TYR A 87 -28.43 5.23 1.39
CA TYR A 87 -27.34 5.40 2.36
C TYR A 87 -27.48 6.65 3.24
N THR A 88 -26.77 6.67 4.39
CA THR A 88 -26.76 7.78 5.37
C THR A 88 -25.55 8.71 5.21
N GLY A 89 -25.56 9.83 5.93
CA GLY A 89 -24.59 10.91 5.81
C GLY A 89 -25.07 12.01 4.87
N ASP A 90 -24.23 13.03 4.69
CA ASP A 90 -24.48 14.17 3.80
C ASP A 90 -23.37 14.28 2.74
N ARG A 91 -23.47 15.28 1.85
CA ARG A 91 -22.56 15.50 0.72
C ARG A 91 -21.08 15.69 1.09
N LEU A 92 -20.80 16.03 2.35
CA LEU A 92 -19.47 16.34 2.90
C LEU A 92 -19.04 15.35 4.00
N HIS A 93 -19.98 14.57 4.55
CA HIS A 93 -19.73 13.64 5.65
C HIS A 93 -20.36 12.27 5.35
N SER A 94 -19.51 11.27 5.09
CA SER A 94 -19.94 9.88 5.02
C SER A 94 -19.95 9.23 6.40
N ASP A 95 -21.04 8.53 6.72
CA ASP A 95 -21.13 7.67 7.92
C ASP A 95 -20.50 6.28 7.70
N ALA A 96 -19.97 5.99 6.50
CA ALA A 96 -19.33 4.71 6.19
C ALA A 96 -18.13 4.45 7.10
N LYS A 97 -17.92 3.17 7.47
CA LYS A 97 -16.75 2.79 8.26
C LYS A 97 -15.49 3.02 7.44
N LYS A 98 -14.55 3.77 8.00
CA LYS A 98 -13.21 4.00 7.43
C LYS A 98 -12.42 2.70 7.30
N GLY A 99 -11.62 2.59 6.25
CA GLY A 99 -10.52 1.62 6.19
C GLY A 99 -9.44 1.93 7.24
N GLU A 100 -8.68 0.91 7.65
CA GLU A 100 -7.63 1.05 8.67
C GLU A 100 -6.40 1.80 8.11
N CYS A 101 -6.03 1.53 6.87
CA CYS A 101 -4.90 2.16 6.20
C CYS A 101 -5.31 3.42 5.42
N THR A 102 -6.45 3.42 4.74
CA THR A 102 -6.95 4.60 4.01
C THR A 102 -7.47 5.69 4.95
N ASN A 103 -7.94 5.33 6.16
CA ASN A 103 -8.46 6.21 7.21
C ASN A 103 -9.45 7.28 6.70
N THR A 104 -10.16 6.96 5.62
CA THR A 104 -11.08 7.84 4.92
C THR A 104 -12.43 7.15 4.86
N ALA A 105 -13.49 7.86 5.23
CA ALA A 105 -14.84 7.30 5.08
C ALA A 105 -15.20 7.37 3.60
N GLU A 106 -16.11 6.51 3.14
CA GLU A 106 -16.49 6.36 1.72
C GLU A 106 -15.45 5.66 0.81
N TYR A 107 -14.22 5.42 1.27
CA TYR A 107 -13.14 4.94 0.42
C TYR A 107 -12.43 3.75 1.08
N LEU A 108 -12.27 2.65 0.36
CA LEU A 108 -11.54 1.46 0.81
C LEU A 108 -10.60 0.97 -0.29
N ALA A 109 -9.34 0.72 0.06
CA ALA A 109 -8.36 0.12 -0.84
C ALA A 109 -8.74 -1.34 -1.17
N GLY A 110 -8.31 -1.86 -2.33
CA GLY A 110 -8.49 -3.27 -2.71
C GLY A 110 -7.98 -4.22 -1.63
N ALA A 111 -6.81 -3.95 -1.06
CA ALA A 111 -6.25 -4.72 0.06
C ALA A 111 -7.15 -4.72 1.32
N GLU A 112 -7.82 -3.60 1.63
CA GLU A 112 -8.76 -3.50 2.76
C GLU A 112 -10.07 -4.25 2.46
N ILE A 113 -10.46 -4.33 1.19
CA ILE A 113 -11.63 -5.07 0.70
C ILE A 113 -11.35 -6.57 0.75
N ASP A 114 -10.19 -7.02 0.26
CA ASP A 114 -9.75 -8.42 0.31
C ASP A 114 -9.64 -8.94 1.75
N GLU A 115 -9.10 -8.14 2.68
CA GLU A 115 -9.07 -8.47 4.12
C GLU A 115 -10.48 -8.63 4.71
N ILE A 116 -11.45 -7.81 4.27
CA ILE A 116 -12.86 -7.96 4.64
C ILE A 116 -13.45 -9.26 4.08
N MET A 117 -13.02 -9.71 2.90
CA MET A 117 -13.47 -10.98 2.30
C MET A 117 -12.94 -12.21 3.02
N GLU A 118 -11.68 -12.17 3.49
CA GLU A 118 -11.08 -13.28 4.23
C GLU A 118 -11.79 -13.53 5.58
N ASP A 119 -12.24 -12.47 6.26
CA ASP A 119 -13.09 -12.59 7.45
C ASP A 119 -14.57 -12.78 7.08
N SER A 120 -14.94 -14.03 6.80
CA SER A 120 -16.33 -14.45 6.57
C SER A 120 -17.35 -14.05 7.65
N SER A 121 -16.94 -13.63 8.85
CA SER A 121 -17.88 -13.09 9.86
C SER A 121 -18.31 -11.65 9.57
N ARG A 122 -17.57 -10.93 8.72
CA ARG A 122 -17.85 -9.55 8.27
C ARG A 122 -18.64 -9.49 6.96
N VAL A 123 -18.72 -10.59 6.21
CA VAL A 123 -19.40 -10.67 4.90
C VAL A 123 -20.85 -11.12 5.07
N VAL A 124 -21.81 -10.19 4.89
CA VAL A 124 -23.26 -10.47 5.03
C VAL A 124 -23.86 -11.04 3.74
N LYS A 125 -23.80 -10.27 2.66
CA LYS A 125 -24.27 -10.60 1.32
C LYS A 125 -23.68 -9.59 0.34
N SER A 126 -23.48 -10.07 -0.87
CA SER A 126 -22.23 -9.85 -1.58
C SER A 126 -22.48 -10.63 -2.92
N TYR A 127 -22.47 -10.00 -4.12
CA TYR A 127 -22.86 -10.57 -5.45
C TYR A 127 -22.50 -9.67 -6.68
N VAL A 128 -22.32 -10.21 -7.91
CA VAL A 128 -22.21 -9.36 -9.13
C VAL A 128 -23.57 -8.78 -9.53
N ASP A 129 -23.68 -7.46 -9.71
CA ASP A 129 -24.82 -6.89 -10.43
C ASP A 129 -24.57 -7.01 -11.95
N THR A 130 -25.30 -7.92 -12.59
CA THR A 130 -25.22 -8.18 -14.02
C THR A 130 -25.73 -7.02 -14.89
N THR A 131 -26.43 -6.04 -14.32
CA THR A 131 -26.94 -4.86 -15.02
C THR A 131 -25.86 -3.79 -15.19
N SER A 132 -25.13 -3.51 -14.12
CA SER A 132 -23.98 -2.59 -14.15
C SER A 132 -22.66 -3.28 -14.51
N ASN A 133 -22.59 -4.63 -14.49
CA ASN A 133 -21.35 -5.42 -14.55
C ASN A 133 -20.29 -4.83 -13.63
N SER A 134 -20.71 -4.54 -12.39
CA SER A 134 -19.84 -4.13 -11.31
C SER A 134 -19.87 -5.17 -10.21
N ASP A 135 -18.70 -5.42 -9.64
CA ASP A 135 -18.57 -6.26 -8.46
C ASP A 135 -19.11 -5.48 -7.25
N ILE A 136 -20.40 -5.66 -6.95
CA ILE A 136 -20.94 -5.43 -5.60
C ILE A 136 -20.49 -6.63 -4.75
N LEU A 137 -19.15 -6.80 -4.64
CA LEU A 137 -18.41 -7.91 -4.01
C LEU A 137 -19.32 -8.80 -3.14
N ILE A 138 -19.58 -10.11 -3.34
CA ILE A 138 -19.01 -11.24 -4.12
C ILE A 138 -19.19 -11.12 -5.65
N TYR A 139 -18.17 -10.61 -6.34
CA TYR A 139 -17.37 -11.35 -7.35
C TYR A 139 -18.08 -12.43 -8.22
N ASP A 140 -17.94 -12.56 -9.55
CA ASP A 140 -16.87 -12.22 -10.53
C ASP A 140 -17.42 -12.12 -11.99
N LYS A 141 -16.88 -11.23 -12.87
CA LYS A 141 -16.25 -11.56 -14.20
C LYS A 141 -16.19 -10.47 -15.30
N ASP A 142 -15.02 -10.47 -15.95
CA ASP A 142 -14.54 -9.62 -17.06
C ASP A 142 -15.26 -9.72 -18.42
N ASP A 143 -15.15 -8.63 -19.21
CA ASP A 143 -15.46 -8.54 -20.64
C ASP A 143 -14.38 -7.68 -21.35
N VAL A 144 -13.80 -8.15 -22.48
CA VAL A 144 -12.61 -7.51 -23.11
C VAL A 144 -12.99 -6.55 -24.25
N TRP A 145 -12.60 -5.27 -24.14
CA TRP A 145 -12.92 -4.21 -25.11
C TRP A 145 -11.72 -3.79 -25.99
N GLY A 146 -11.98 -3.51 -27.27
CA GLY A 146 -10.97 -3.09 -28.27
C GLY A 146 -10.50 -1.63 -28.15
N LEU A 147 -10.05 -1.22 -26.96
CA LEU A 147 -9.52 0.12 -26.66
C LEU A 147 -7.99 0.08 -26.49
N GLY A 148 -7.35 1.24 -26.30
CA GLY A 148 -5.88 1.35 -26.31
C GLY A 148 -5.15 0.65 -25.15
N GLY A 149 -5.89 0.20 -24.14
CA GLY A 149 -5.41 -0.47 -22.93
C GLY A 149 -6.22 -0.08 -21.70
N THR A 150 -5.80 -0.54 -20.53
CA THR A 150 -6.30 -0.10 -19.22
C THR A 150 -5.20 0.63 -18.44
N SER A 151 -5.60 1.46 -17.48
CA SER A 151 -4.73 2.11 -16.50
C SER A 151 -5.34 1.94 -15.13
N ASP A 152 -4.59 1.39 -14.18
CA ASP A 152 -5.05 1.22 -12.81
C ASP A 152 -4.86 2.49 -11.97
N TRP A 153 -5.78 2.71 -11.03
CA TRP A 153 -5.67 3.65 -9.94
C TRP A 153 -6.02 2.95 -8.62
N ALA A 154 -5.06 2.61 -7.76
CA ALA A 154 -3.62 2.75 -7.92
C ALA A 154 -2.90 1.56 -7.28
N SER A 155 -1.67 1.29 -7.72
CA SER A 155 -0.90 0.10 -7.35
C SER A 155 -0.65 -0.04 -5.84
N ASP A 156 -0.59 1.06 -5.10
CA ASP A 156 -0.44 1.08 -3.64
C ASP A 156 -1.69 0.62 -2.87
N LEU A 157 -2.83 0.48 -3.55
CA LEU A 157 -4.11 0.07 -2.98
C LEU A 157 -4.40 -1.42 -3.22
N GLN A 158 -3.67 -2.07 -4.13
CA GLN A 158 -3.93 -3.45 -4.56
C GLN A 158 -3.67 -4.48 -3.46
N THR A 159 -2.55 -4.36 -2.76
CA THR A 159 -2.08 -5.39 -1.80
C THR A 159 -1.38 -4.76 -0.62
N TYR A 160 -1.58 -5.32 0.57
CA TYR A 160 -0.74 -4.98 1.71
C TYR A 160 0.73 -5.35 1.46
N HIS A 161 1.62 -4.56 2.02
CA HIS A 161 3.05 -4.82 2.03
C HIS A 161 3.58 -4.82 3.46
N ASP A 162 4.32 -5.88 3.79
CA ASP A 162 5.12 -5.92 5.00
C ASP A 162 6.08 -4.74 5.05
N VAL A 163 6.38 -4.29 6.27
CA VAL A 163 7.39 -3.27 6.51
C VAL A 163 8.74 -3.73 5.92
N PRO A 164 9.48 -2.85 5.20
CA PRO A 164 10.77 -3.23 4.67
C PRO A 164 11.76 -3.58 5.79
N LYS A 165 12.45 -4.73 5.63
CA LYS A 165 13.60 -5.10 6.47
C LYS A 165 14.63 -3.95 6.52
N PRO A 166 15.32 -3.75 7.66
CA PRO A 166 15.33 -4.58 8.86
C PRO A 166 14.24 -4.23 9.89
N ALA A 167 13.39 -3.23 9.64
CA ALA A 167 12.36 -2.83 10.60
C ALA A 167 11.30 -3.94 10.76
N THR A 168 10.85 -4.15 12.00
CA THR A 168 9.86 -5.19 12.37
C THR A 168 8.44 -4.66 12.53
N SER A 169 8.24 -3.35 12.43
CA SER A 169 6.91 -2.74 12.36
C SER A 169 6.93 -1.41 11.59
N TRP A 170 5.83 -1.10 10.91
CA TRP A 170 5.63 0.22 10.29
C TRP A 170 5.74 1.37 11.30
N ALA A 171 5.32 1.15 12.55
CA ALA A 171 5.49 2.13 13.62
C ALA A 171 6.96 2.50 13.85
N ASN A 172 7.87 1.53 13.95
CA ASN A 172 9.31 1.78 14.07
C ASN A 172 9.86 2.47 12.80
N PHE A 173 9.53 1.93 11.62
CA PHE A 173 9.97 2.49 10.33
C PHE A 173 9.61 3.98 10.17
N ILE A 174 8.37 4.35 10.53
CA ILE A 174 7.88 5.73 10.48
C ILE A 174 8.58 6.62 11.52
N GLN A 175 8.90 6.11 12.71
CA GLN A 175 9.62 6.90 13.73
C GLN A 175 11.06 7.19 13.30
N LEU A 176 11.78 6.20 12.77
CA LEU A 176 13.12 6.40 12.20
C LEU A 176 13.11 7.45 11.07
N ALA A 177 12.16 7.33 10.14
CA ALA A 177 12.00 8.30 9.05
C ALA A 177 11.71 9.72 9.55
N LYS A 178 10.88 9.86 10.60
CA LYS A 178 10.57 11.16 11.25
C LYS A 178 11.76 11.73 12.02
N ALA A 179 12.64 10.90 12.56
CA ALA A 179 13.88 11.31 13.20
C ALA A 179 14.96 11.77 12.19
N GLY A 180 14.74 11.57 10.89
CA GLY A 180 15.75 11.79 9.85
C GLY A 180 16.78 10.66 9.76
N GLU A 181 16.52 9.53 10.42
CA GLU A 181 17.31 8.30 10.28
C GLU A 181 16.85 7.51 9.06
N GLU A 182 17.76 6.70 8.50
CA GLU A 182 17.46 5.83 7.36
C GLU A 182 16.90 4.48 7.87
N PRO A 183 15.58 4.23 7.75
CA PRO A 183 14.93 3.08 8.38
C PRO A 183 15.35 1.74 7.79
N LYS A 184 15.98 1.75 6.61
CA LYS A 184 16.53 0.56 5.94
C LYS A 184 17.95 0.21 6.39
N THR A 185 18.43 0.77 7.51
CA THR A 185 19.77 0.50 8.07
C THR A 185 19.65 -0.36 9.32
N ASP A 186 20.43 -1.44 9.39
CA ASP A 186 20.40 -2.34 10.54
C ASP A 186 21.36 -1.88 11.65
N GLN A 187 20.77 -1.27 12.67
CA GLN A 187 21.48 -0.82 13.87
C GLN A 187 21.53 -1.89 14.98
N THR A 188 20.93 -3.07 14.77
CA THR A 188 20.91 -4.12 15.80
C THR A 188 22.29 -4.75 15.99
N ARG A 189 22.66 -4.96 17.25
CA ARG A 189 23.93 -5.58 17.66
C ARG A 189 23.60 -6.61 18.73
N ASN A 190 23.83 -7.88 18.42
CA ASN A 190 23.57 -9.00 19.30
C ASN A 190 24.82 -9.27 20.16
N GLY A 191 24.64 -9.83 21.36
CA GLY A 191 25.76 -10.10 22.26
C GLY A 191 26.34 -8.84 22.91
N ASN A 192 27.60 -8.90 23.33
CA ASN A 192 28.27 -7.83 24.09
C ASN A 192 29.55 -7.30 23.42
N TRP A 193 29.89 -7.74 22.21
CA TRP A 193 31.07 -7.33 21.45
C TRP A 193 31.20 -5.80 21.24
N THR A 194 30.10 -5.05 21.34
CA THR A 194 30.08 -3.58 21.28
C THR A 194 30.33 -2.86 22.61
N SER A 195 30.41 -3.59 23.73
CA SER A 195 30.58 -3.02 25.08
C SER A 195 32.05 -2.85 25.52
N TYR A 196 32.98 -3.50 24.83
CA TYR A 196 34.41 -3.47 25.15
C TYR A 196 35.04 -2.11 24.78
N ASN A 197 35.98 -1.67 25.59
CA ASN A 197 36.69 -0.40 25.44
C ASN A 197 38.19 -0.56 25.70
N CYS A 198 38.97 0.51 25.56
CA CYS A 198 40.43 0.47 25.70
C CYS A 198 40.95 0.09 27.10
N ALA A 199 40.10 0.05 28.14
CA ALA A 199 40.48 -0.38 29.48
C ALA A 199 40.25 -1.88 29.74
N ASP A 200 39.62 -2.61 28.82
CA ASP A 200 39.46 -4.06 28.95
C ASP A 200 40.79 -4.79 28.71
N ASP A 201 41.14 -5.74 29.58
CA ASP A 201 42.41 -6.49 29.49
C ASP A 201 42.59 -7.16 28.12
N ASN A 202 41.50 -7.66 27.52
CA ASN A 202 41.50 -8.29 26.20
C ASN A 202 41.82 -7.31 25.05
N VAL A 203 41.71 -6.00 25.29
CA VAL A 203 42.00 -4.91 24.34
C VAL A 203 43.38 -4.32 24.65
N ALA A 204 43.66 -3.99 25.91
CA ALA A 204 44.90 -3.36 26.36
C ALA A 204 46.12 -4.29 26.34
N HIS A 205 45.98 -5.53 26.80
CA HIS A 205 47.09 -6.46 27.04
C HIS A 205 47.25 -7.44 25.88
N LEU A 206 47.71 -6.91 24.74
CA LEU A 206 47.72 -7.59 23.44
C LEU A 206 48.56 -8.89 23.39
N PHE A 207 49.51 -9.06 24.31
CA PHE A 207 50.40 -10.23 24.41
C PHE A 207 50.04 -11.22 25.53
N ASP A 208 49.12 -10.86 26.43
CA ASP A 208 48.78 -11.68 27.60
C ASP A 208 47.75 -12.78 27.24
N PHE A 209 47.10 -12.64 26.08
CA PHE A 209 46.08 -13.55 25.57
C PHE A 209 46.41 -13.99 24.14
N THR A 210 46.21 -15.28 23.83
CA THR A 210 46.34 -15.79 22.46
C THR A 210 45.24 -15.22 21.55
N PRO A 211 45.44 -15.15 20.21
CA PRO A 211 44.41 -14.65 19.30
C PRO A 211 43.05 -15.38 19.43
N SER A 212 43.07 -16.70 19.63
CA SER A 212 41.84 -17.49 19.85
C SER A 212 41.17 -17.17 21.19
N GLN A 213 41.94 -16.94 22.25
CA GLN A 213 41.39 -16.54 23.54
C GLN A 213 40.76 -15.14 23.46
N ARG A 214 41.40 -14.19 22.76
CA ARG A 214 40.86 -12.83 22.56
C ARG A 214 39.58 -12.83 21.73
N TRP A 215 39.55 -13.58 20.62
CA TRP A 215 38.36 -13.76 19.77
C TRP A 215 37.15 -14.22 20.59
N LYS A 216 37.34 -15.25 21.42
CA LYS A 216 36.29 -15.77 22.30
C LYS A 216 35.92 -14.81 23.43
N ASN A 217 36.91 -14.18 24.07
CA ASN A 217 36.69 -13.27 25.21
C ASN A 217 36.00 -11.95 24.82
N MET A 218 36.09 -11.53 23.56
CA MET A 218 35.48 -10.32 23.02
C MET A 218 34.20 -10.61 22.21
N ASP A 219 33.61 -11.80 22.35
CA ASP A 219 32.34 -12.17 21.69
C ASP A 219 32.38 -12.00 20.14
N THR A 220 33.55 -12.27 19.55
CA THR A 220 33.78 -11.98 18.13
C THR A 220 33.02 -12.92 17.19
N ASP A 221 32.57 -14.08 17.68
CA ASP A 221 31.65 -14.96 16.95
C ASP A 221 30.29 -14.27 16.72
N THR A 222 29.69 -13.68 17.77
CA THR A 222 28.43 -12.92 17.64
C THR A 222 28.60 -11.65 16.80
N ALA A 223 29.77 -11.00 16.89
CA ALA A 223 30.12 -9.88 16.02
C ALA A 223 30.18 -10.28 14.53
N TRP A 224 30.69 -11.47 14.24
CA TRP A 224 30.75 -12.02 12.89
C TRP A 224 29.35 -12.40 12.38
N ASP A 225 28.52 -13.02 13.22
CA ASP A 225 27.13 -13.33 12.89
C ASP A 225 26.34 -12.05 12.56
N ASP A 226 26.52 -10.96 13.32
CA ASP A 226 25.93 -9.66 12.99
C ASP A 226 26.41 -9.11 11.64
N ILE A 227 27.72 -9.13 11.37
CA ILE A 227 28.30 -8.71 10.07
C ILE A 227 27.68 -9.50 8.91
N VAL A 228 27.61 -10.83 9.03
CA VAL A 228 27.08 -11.71 7.98
C VAL A 228 25.57 -11.51 7.78
N ARG A 229 24.83 -11.33 8.87
CA ARG A 229 23.38 -11.07 8.86
C ARG A 229 23.06 -9.72 8.22
N ILE A 230 23.69 -8.64 8.67
CA ILE A 230 23.51 -7.28 8.15
C ILE A 230 23.90 -7.20 6.68
N TRP A 231 25.01 -7.85 6.29
CA TRP A 231 25.41 -7.96 4.89
C TRP A 231 24.34 -8.63 4.03
N ASN A 232 23.90 -9.84 4.41
CA ASN A 232 23.01 -10.65 3.60
C ASN A 232 21.57 -10.11 3.54
N GLU A 233 21.05 -9.60 4.67
CA GLU A 233 19.65 -9.18 4.78
C GLU A 233 19.41 -7.70 4.45
N THR A 234 20.45 -6.85 4.57
CA THR A 234 20.30 -5.39 4.41
C THR A 234 21.27 -4.82 3.37
N ASP A 235 22.58 -4.86 3.63
CA ASP A 235 23.54 -4.01 2.91
C ASP A 235 23.81 -4.45 1.46
N ARG A 236 23.81 -5.76 1.19
CA ARG A 236 23.99 -6.31 -0.17
C ARG A 236 22.92 -5.80 -1.15
N GLY A 237 21.68 -5.63 -0.67
CA GLY A 237 20.58 -5.08 -1.48
C GLY A 237 20.68 -3.57 -1.74
N ARG A 238 21.56 -2.87 -1.02
CA ARG A 238 21.73 -1.41 -1.06
C ARG A 238 22.97 -0.95 -1.86
N ASN A 239 23.55 -1.84 -2.68
CA ASN A 239 24.78 -1.62 -3.45
C ASN A 239 26.02 -1.22 -2.61
N LEU A 240 26.05 -1.60 -1.32
CA LEU A 240 27.28 -1.54 -0.54
C LEU A 240 28.20 -2.70 -0.92
N THR A 241 29.51 -2.49 -0.82
CA THR A 241 30.48 -3.60 -0.83
C THR A 241 30.54 -4.25 0.53
N PHE A 242 30.93 -5.53 0.59
CA PHE A 242 31.07 -6.25 1.86
C PHE A 242 31.98 -5.51 2.86
N MET A 243 33.10 -4.93 2.39
CA MET A 243 34.00 -4.17 3.27
C MET A 243 33.39 -2.85 3.78
N GLN A 244 32.50 -2.20 3.03
CA GLN A 244 31.74 -1.05 3.52
C GLN A 244 30.72 -1.48 4.59
N SER A 245 30.06 -2.63 4.41
CA SER A 245 29.13 -3.22 5.39
C SER A 245 29.83 -3.66 6.68
N VAL A 246 31.01 -4.27 6.59
CA VAL A 246 31.87 -4.56 7.74
C VAL A 246 32.22 -3.26 8.48
N GLY A 247 32.65 -2.22 7.76
CA GLY A 247 33.04 -0.94 8.33
C GLY A 247 31.89 -0.15 8.99
N SER A 248 30.68 -0.19 8.41
CA SER A 248 29.48 0.40 9.01
C SER A 248 29.00 -0.39 10.23
N THR A 249 29.03 -1.73 10.16
CA THR A 249 28.57 -2.61 11.24
C THR A 249 29.41 -2.46 12.50
N THR A 250 30.73 -2.53 12.34
CA THR A 250 31.71 -2.51 13.43
C THR A 250 32.07 -1.10 13.91
N HIS A 251 31.67 -0.05 13.16
CA HIS A 251 32.10 1.33 13.38
C HIS A 251 33.62 1.49 13.56
N PHE A 252 34.43 0.92 12.65
CA PHE A 252 35.89 1.15 12.57
C PHE A 252 36.23 2.63 12.27
N LYS A 253 36.01 3.53 13.23
CA LYS A 253 36.84 4.72 13.39
C LYS A 253 38.12 4.26 14.05
N SER A 254 39.26 4.77 13.57
CA SER A 254 40.59 4.44 14.07
C SER A 254 40.84 5.06 15.45
N GLN A 255 40.10 4.62 16.46
CA GLN A 255 40.37 4.90 17.85
C GLN A 255 41.43 3.92 18.31
N ALA A 256 42.68 4.24 17.99
CA ALA A 256 43.82 3.52 18.54
C ALA A 256 43.76 3.66 20.06
N CYS A 257 43.56 2.53 20.76
CA CYS A 257 43.97 2.41 22.14
C CYS A 257 45.50 2.56 22.14
N GLY A 258 45.97 3.70 22.64
CA GLY A 258 47.37 4.14 22.55
C GLY A 258 48.30 3.45 23.53
#